data_AF-A0A933URH2-F1
#
_entry.id   AF-A0A933URH2-F1
#
_cell.length_a   1.000
_cell.length_b   1.000
_cell.length_c   1.000
_cell.angle_alpha   90.00
_cell.angle_beta   90.00
_cell.angle_gamma   90.00
#
_symmetry.space_group_name_H-M   'P 1'
#
loop_
_entity.id
_entity.type
_entity.pdbx_description
1 polymer ?
#
loop_
_entity_poly.entity_id
_entity_poly.type
_entity_poly.pdbx_seq_one_letter_code
_entity_poly.pdbx_strand_id
1 'polypeptide(L)'
;MPNTAFAAATHPVRADLVAAHQKAWERIAAPGTWLTGKRRLAVAAEIRQARQCAHCQAIKAALSPHAVKGTHQSLGELSPAEIELVHRAVSDSGRLSESWAMALLDQGLPDTEYVEIAGLVAMVSVMDACTLALGLPDTPLQAPKPGEPSRYRPPGAAKKAAWLPITEPEDAVEADGYLYPSPKAGYIYRGLSLVPQSLRDYWEMVEAHYLTAQHIYDFGTSGPRAISRPQMELMAARVSALHQCAY
;
A
#
# COMPACT_ATOMS: atom_id res chain seq x y z
N MET A 1 -0.36 17.46 14.53
CA MET A 1 -0.85 18.65 13.79
C MET A 1 -1.64 18.15 12.59
N PRO A 2 -2.74 18.80 12.18
CA PRO A 2 -3.43 18.45 10.94
C PRO A 2 -2.45 18.49 9.76
N ASN A 3 -2.68 17.68 8.72
CA ASN A 3 -1.79 17.49 7.57
C ASN A 3 -1.53 18.83 6.84
N THR A 4 -0.50 19.57 7.25
CA THR A 4 -0.22 20.94 6.78
C THR A 4 0.39 20.98 5.38
N ALA A 5 0.79 19.84 4.82
CA ALA A 5 1.50 19.79 3.55
C ALA A 5 0.70 20.47 2.42
N PHE A 6 -0.60 20.19 2.30
CA PHE A 6 -1.43 20.76 1.24
C PHE A 6 -1.68 22.26 1.37
N ALA A 7 -1.51 22.86 2.56
CA ALA A 7 -1.69 24.30 2.74
C ALA A 7 -0.63 25.13 1.98
N ALA A 8 0.51 24.53 1.65
CA ALA A 8 1.58 25.14 0.87
C ALA A 8 1.45 24.88 -0.64
N ALA A 9 0.38 24.21 -1.11
CA ALA A 9 0.20 23.92 -2.52
C ALA A 9 -0.08 25.19 -3.33
N THR A 10 0.55 25.31 -4.50
CA THR A 10 0.33 26.43 -5.43
C THR A 10 -1.00 26.35 -6.17
N HIS A 11 -1.62 25.16 -6.19
CA HIS A 11 -2.91 24.91 -6.84
C HIS A 11 -3.96 24.47 -5.80
N PRO A 12 -5.25 24.80 -6.03
CA PRO A 12 -6.33 24.31 -5.18
C PRO A 12 -6.33 22.78 -5.11
N VAL A 13 -6.26 22.25 -3.89
CA VAL A 13 -6.36 20.81 -3.62
C VAL A 13 -7.79 20.51 -3.20
N ARG A 14 -8.39 19.46 -3.76
CA ARG A 14 -9.77 19.09 -3.42
C ARG A 14 -9.88 18.71 -1.94
N ALA A 15 -10.94 19.17 -1.29
CA ALA A 15 -11.13 18.96 0.14
C ALA A 15 -11.27 17.48 0.52
N ASP A 16 -11.88 16.65 -0.34
CA ASP A 16 -12.00 15.20 -0.15
C ASP A 16 -10.63 14.51 -0.14
N LEU A 17 -9.70 14.95 -0.99
CA LEU A 17 -8.33 14.43 -1.05
C LEU A 17 -7.55 14.77 0.23
N VAL A 18 -7.65 16.03 0.70
CA VAL A 18 -7.01 16.47 1.95
C VAL A 18 -7.53 15.66 3.13
N ALA A 19 -8.86 15.48 3.22
CA ALA A 19 -9.49 14.70 4.28
C ALA A 19 -9.09 13.22 4.25
N ALA A 20 -9.01 12.61 3.05
CA ALA A 20 -8.60 11.22 2.88
C ALA A 20 -7.15 10.99 3.36
N HIS A 21 -6.23 11.89 3.01
CA HIS A 21 -4.84 11.85 3.51
C HIS A 21 -4.76 12.01 5.03
N GLN A 22 -5.49 12.98 5.59
CA GLN A 22 -5.50 13.20 7.05
C GLN A 22 -5.97 11.93 7.77
N LYS A 23 -7.09 11.35 7.32
CA LYS A 23 -7.65 10.12 7.91
C LYS A 23 -6.69 8.94 7.76
N ALA A 24 -6.05 8.79 6.61
CA ALA A 24 -5.07 7.74 6.37
C ALA A 24 -3.87 7.85 7.32
N TRP A 25 -3.28 9.04 7.49
CA TRP A 25 -2.19 9.24 8.45
C TRP A 25 -2.62 9.03 9.91
N GLU A 26 -3.83 9.44 10.28
CA GLU A 26 -4.40 9.19 11.60
C GLU A 26 -4.59 7.69 11.90
N ARG A 27 -4.88 6.89 10.88
CA ARG A 27 -4.99 5.42 10.95
C ARG A 27 -3.64 4.72 10.92
N ILE A 28 -2.67 5.24 10.17
CA ILE A 28 -1.30 4.70 10.18
C ILE A 28 -0.69 4.88 11.58
N ALA A 29 -0.96 6.00 12.24
CA ALA A 29 -0.50 6.25 13.61
C ALA A 29 -1.22 5.40 14.68
N ALA A 30 -2.39 4.83 14.38
CA ALA A 30 -3.16 3.97 15.28
C ALA A 30 -2.71 2.50 15.19
N PRO A 31 -2.94 1.66 16.22
CA PRO A 31 -2.79 0.22 16.08
C PRO A 31 -3.70 -0.32 14.96
N GLY A 32 -3.16 -1.25 14.18
CA GLY A 32 -3.85 -1.93 13.10
C GLY A 32 -4.43 -3.26 13.52
N THR A 33 -4.41 -4.23 12.61
CA THR A 33 -4.87 -5.59 12.90
C THR A 33 -3.75 -6.42 13.54
N TRP A 34 -2.51 -6.26 13.10
CA TRP A 34 -1.34 -7.02 13.54
C TRP A 34 -0.19 -6.14 14.04
N LEU A 35 -0.08 -4.92 13.53
CA LEU A 35 0.99 -4.00 13.91
C LEU A 35 0.50 -2.93 14.89
N THR A 36 1.32 -2.59 15.88
CA THR A 36 1.09 -1.44 16.76
C THR A 36 1.25 -0.13 15.99
N GLY A 37 0.71 0.98 16.50
CA GLY A 37 0.91 2.30 15.90
C GLY A 37 2.39 2.67 15.74
N LYS A 38 3.24 2.27 16.70
CA LYS A 38 4.70 2.43 16.59
C LYS A 38 5.28 1.66 15.41
N ARG A 39 4.97 0.37 15.25
CA ARG A 39 5.48 -0.45 14.14
C ARG A 39 4.97 0.02 12.79
N ARG A 40 3.70 0.45 12.69
CA ARG A 40 3.12 1.03 11.45
C ARG A 40 3.83 2.31 11.03
N LEU A 41 4.16 3.20 11.97
CA LEU A 41 4.95 4.39 11.70
C LEU A 41 6.42 4.08 11.37
N ALA A 42 7.00 3.03 11.98
CA ALA A 42 8.33 2.55 11.60
C ALA A 42 8.35 2.04 10.14
N VAL A 43 7.32 1.30 9.70
CA VAL A 43 7.12 0.92 8.30
C VAL A 43 7.03 2.16 7.40
N ALA A 44 6.25 3.18 7.78
CA ALA A 44 6.17 4.43 7.02
C ALA A 44 7.52 5.16 6.90
N ALA A 45 8.31 5.18 7.97
CA ALA A 45 9.66 5.75 7.94
C ALA A 45 10.60 4.93 7.03
N GLU A 46 10.53 3.60 7.12
CA GLU A 46 11.35 2.69 6.34
C GLU A 46 11.02 2.76 4.84
N ILE A 47 9.74 2.98 4.49
CA ILE A 47 9.31 3.23 3.09
C ILE A 47 10.03 4.45 2.50
N ARG A 48 10.17 5.52 3.28
CA ARG A 48 10.89 6.74 2.85
C ARG A 48 12.40 6.51 2.79
N GLN A 49 12.94 5.74 3.74
CA GLN A 49 14.34 5.34 3.75
C GLN A 49 14.72 4.51 2.52
N ALA A 50 13.84 3.59 2.08
CA ALA A 50 14.07 2.74 0.92
C ALA A 50 14.29 3.52 -0.39
N ARG A 51 13.76 4.75 -0.51
CA ARG A 51 13.96 5.64 -1.68
C ARG A 51 15.42 6.04 -1.88
N GLN A 52 16.20 6.05 -0.78
CA GLN A 52 17.59 6.52 -0.74
C GLN A 52 18.57 5.37 -0.50
N CYS A 53 18.07 4.15 -0.33
CA CYS A 53 18.88 2.98 0.00
C CYS A 53 19.79 2.59 -1.18
N ALA A 54 21.11 2.66 -0.97
CA ALA A 54 22.09 2.32 -1.99
C ALA A 54 22.00 0.84 -2.43
N HIS A 55 21.67 -0.07 -1.50
CA HIS A 55 21.50 -1.48 -1.82
C HIS A 55 20.26 -1.72 -2.69
N CYS A 56 19.15 -1.04 -2.42
CA CYS A 56 17.95 -1.06 -3.28
C CYS A 56 18.28 -0.59 -4.70
N GLN A 57 19.04 0.49 -4.83
CA GLN A 57 19.46 1.00 -6.15
C GLN A 57 20.33 -0.02 -6.89
N ALA A 58 21.26 -0.68 -6.19
CA ALA A 58 22.10 -1.73 -6.77
C ALA A 58 21.27 -2.95 -7.23
N ILE A 59 20.30 -3.39 -6.44
CA ILE A 59 19.36 -4.47 -6.81
C ILE A 59 18.55 -4.07 -8.06
N LYS A 60 18.01 -2.86 -8.08
CA LYS A 60 17.21 -2.34 -9.19
C LYS A 60 18.00 -2.25 -10.50
N ALA A 61 19.27 -1.87 -10.43
CA ALA A 61 20.16 -1.78 -11.59
C ALA A 61 20.65 -3.15 -12.09
N ALA A 62 20.69 -4.16 -11.22
CA ALA A 62 21.15 -5.50 -11.59
C ALA A 62 20.13 -6.28 -12.42
N LEU A 63 20.61 -7.16 -13.30
CA LEU A 63 19.75 -8.06 -14.08
C LEU A 63 18.99 -9.06 -13.20
N SER A 64 19.69 -9.62 -12.21
CA SER A 64 19.11 -10.56 -11.24
C SER A 64 19.17 -9.96 -9.84
N PRO A 65 18.02 -9.73 -9.18
CA PRO A 65 17.99 -9.18 -7.82
C PRO A 65 18.80 -10.00 -6.81
N HIS A 66 18.78 -11.33 -6.95
CA HIS A 66 19.42 -12.25 -6.02
C HIS A 66 20.95 -12.33 -6.18
N ALA A 67 21.50 -11.76 -7.27
CA ALA A 67 22.95 -11.73 -7.48
C ALA A 67 23.65 -10.63 -6.68
N VAL A 68 22.91 -9.60 -6.24
CA VAL A 68 23.46 -8.48 -5.47
C VAL A 68 23.50 -8.86 -3.99
N LYS A 69 24.69 -8.99 -3.44
CA LYS A 69 24.89 -9.23 -2.01
C LYS A 69 24.93 -7.91 -1.25
N GLY A 70 24.40 -7.89 -0.03
CA GLY A 70 24.42 -6.71 0.83
C GLY A 70 23.29 -6.74 1.85
N THR A 71 23.14 -5.64 2.57
CA THR A 71 22.04 -5.40 3.49
C THR A 71 21.43 -4.04 3.20
N HIS A 72 20.13 -3.91 3.44
CA HIS A 72 19.45 -2.62 3.32
C HIS A 72 19.95 -1.63 4.36
N GLN A 73 20.03 -0.36 3.98
CA GLN A 73 20.25 0.74 4.91
C GLN A 73 18.96 0.99 5.68
N SER A 74 18.86 0.45 6.89
CA SER A 74 17.65 0.50 7.70
C SER A 74 17.70 1.52 8.83
N LEU A 75 16.52 1.96 9.29
CA LEU A 75 16.36 2.76 10.49
C LEU A 75 16.42 1.93 11.79
N GLY A 76 16.43 0.60 11.70
CA GLY A 76 16.71 -0.30 12.83
C GLY A 76 15.53 -0.62 13.76
N GLU A 77 14.31 -0.19 13.40
CA GLU A 77 13.10 -0.42 14.21
C GLU A 77 12.27 -1.65 13.77
N LEU A 78 12.64 -2.27 12.64
CA LEU A 78 11.95 -3.42 12.04
C LEU A 78 12.89 -4.63 11.96
N SER A 79 12.33 -5.84 11.89
CA SER A 79 13.11 -7.06 11.67
C SER A 79 13.69 -7.12 10.25
N PRO A 80 14.74 -7.94 10.02
CA PRO A 80 15.33 -8.09 8.68
C PRO A 80 14.32 -8.48 7.59
N ALA A 81 13.37 -9.36 7.88
CA ALA A 81 12.36 -9.81 6.93
C ALA A 81 11.35 -8.69 6.58
N GLU A 82 10.96 -7.86 7.57
CA GLU A 82 10.12 -6.69 7.33
C GLU A 82 10.85 -5.62 6.52
N ILE A 83 12.13 -5.39 6.79
CA ILE A 83 12.97 -4.47 6.04
C ILE A 83 13.06 -4.94 4.57
N GLU A 84 13.37 -6.22 4.33
CA GLU A 84 13.42 -6.80 2.97
C GLU A 84 12.07 -6.64 2.25
N LEU A 85 10.95 -6.91 2.93
CA LEU A 85 9.60 -6.70 2.37
C LEU A 85 9.40 -5.24 1.96
N VAL A 86 9.61 -4.28 2.88
CA VAL A 86 9.40 -2.85 2.61
C VAL A 86 10.30 -2.35 1.49
N HIS A 87 11.61 -2.63 1.58
CA HIS A 87 12.60 -2.09 0.64
C HIS A 87 12.41 -2.64 -0.77
N ARG A 88 12.14 -3.94 -0.93
CA ARG A 88 11.89 -4.53 -2.26
C ARG A 88 10.54 -4.12 -2.82
N ALA A 89 9.48 -4.06 -2.00
CA ALA A 89 8.18 -3.62 -2.46
C ALA A 89 8.18 -2.14 -2.93
N VAL A 90 8.98 -1.28 -2.30
CA VAL A 90 9.11 0.13 -2.71
C VAL A 90 9.98 0.29 -3.95
N SER A 91 11.09 -0.45 -4.06
CA SER A 91 12.11 -0.17 -5.08
C SER A 91 12.04 -1.06 -6.33
N ASP A 92 11.49 -2.28 -6.20
CA ASP A 92 11.61 -3.37 -7.17
C ASP A 92 10.41 -4.34 -7.16
N SER A 93 9.19 -3.82 -7.00
CA SER A 93 7.97 -4.62 -6.86
C SER A 93 7.65 -5.51 -8.06
N GLY A 94 7.99 -5.08 -9.27
CA GLY A 94 7.73 -5.82 -10.51
C GLY A 94 8.53 -7.11 -10.67
N ARG A 95 9.56 -7.33 -9.83
CA ARG A 95 10.40 -8.54 -9.84
C ARG A 95 10.29 -9.37 -8.57
N LEU A 96 9.25 -9.13 -7.75
CA LEU A 96 8.92 -10.02 -6.65
C LEU A 96 8.39 -11.35 -7.18
N SER A 97 8.60 -12.42 -6.43
CA SER A 97 8.15 -13.76 -6.79
C SER A 97 7.55 -14.49 -5.58
N GLU A 98 6.80 -15.55 -5.84
CA GLU A 98 6.27 -16.42 -4.80
C GLU A 98 7.39 -17.00 -3.92
N SER A 99 8.49 -17.47 -4.53
CA SER A 99 9.62 -18.04 -3.78
C SER A 99 10.27 -17.00 -2.85
N TRP A 100 10.35 -15.74 -3.27
CA TRP A 100 10.85 -14.66 -2.43
C TRP A 100 9.88 -14.40 -1.26
N ALA A 101 8.57 -14.33 -1.52
CA ALA A 101 7.59 -14.13 -0.46
C ALA A 101 7.60 -15.27 0.56
N MET A 102 7.64 -16.53 0.11
CA MET A 102 7.71 -17.70 1.01
C MET A 102 9.00 -17.69 1.84
N ALA A 103 10.14 -17.30 1.26
CA ALA A 103 11.39 -17.19 2.01
C ALA A 103 11.33 -16.15 3.14
N LEU A 104 10.51 -15.09 3.02
CA LEU A 104 10.27 -14.16 4.13
C LEU A 104 9.42 -14.78 5.24
N LEU A 105 8.42 -15.59 4.87
CA LEU A 105 7.60 -16.32 5.85
C LEU A 105 8.46 -17.34 6.62
N ASP A 106 9.34 -18.05 5.92
CA ASP A 106 10.29 -19.00 6.53
C ASP A 106 11.30 -18.32 7.48
N GLN A 107 11.57 -17.03 7.26
CA GLN A 107 12.37 -16.19 8.17
C GLN A 107 11.59 -15.66 9.37
N GLY A 108 10.33 -16.09 9.53
CA GLY A 108 9.50 -15.78 10.70
C GLY A 108 8.60 -14.56 10.53
N LEU A 109 8.44 -14.01 9.33
CA LEU A 109 7.44 -12.96 9.07
C LEU A 109 6.04 -13.59 8.94
N PRO A 110 5.07 -13.31 9.84
CA PRO A 110 3.72 -13.85 9.67
C PRO A 110 3.06 -13.32 8.39
N ASP A 111 2.30 -14.17 7.70
CA ASP A 111 1.57 -13.80 6.47
C ASP A 111 0.62 -12.61 6.68
N THR A 112 0.03 -12.51 7.87
CA THR A 112 -0.83 -11.40 8.28
C THR A 112 -0.08 -10.09 8.46
N GLU A 113 1.11 -10.12 9.06
CA GLU A 113 1.97 -8.94 9.17
C GLU A 113 2.50 -8.53 7.79
N TYR A 114 2.87 -9.50 6.94
CA TYR A 114 3.24 -9.24 5.55
C TYR A 114 2.14 -8.45 4.83
N VAL A 115 0.89 -8.91 4.87
CA VAL A 115 -0.21 -8.25 4.15
C VAL A 115 -0.52 -6.87 4.73
N GLU A 116 -0.43 -6.69 6.05
CA GLU A 116 -0.56 -5.37 6.66
C GLU A 116 0.56 -4.40 6.22
N ILE A 117 1.81 -4.86 6.19
CA ILE A 117 2.96 -4.07 5.70
C ILE A 117 2.78 -3.70 4.23
N ALA A 118 2.37 -4.66 3.38
CA ALA A 118 2.11 -4.41 1.97
C ALA A 118 1.03 -3.33 1.77
N GLY A 119 -0.03 -3.36 2.58
CA GLY A 119 -1.06 -2.32 2.60
C GLY A 119 -0.50 -0.94 2.97
N LEU A 120 0.37 -0.86 3.98
CA LEU A 120 1.05 0.39 4.36
C LEU A 120 1.98 0.91 3.25
N VAL A 121 2.76 0.03 2.61
CA VAL A 121 3.59 0.38 1.45
C VAL A 121 2.75 1.00 0.35
N ALA A 122 1.63 0.37 0.00
CA ALA A 122 0.72 0.89 -1.02
C ALA A 122 0.15 2.26 -0.63
N MET A 123 -0.34 2.42 0.61
CA MET A 123 -0.96 3.66 1.06
C MET A 123 0.02 4.83 1.12
N VAL A 124 1.19 4.63 1.74
CA VAL A 124 2.21 5.67 1.87
C VAL A 124 2.79 6.04 0.51
N SER A 125 2.99 5.06 -0.38
CA SER A 125 3.48 5.34 -1.74
C SER A 125 2.52 6.23 -2.53
N VAL A 126 1.21 5.99 -2.45
CA VAL A 126 0.19 6.83 -3.10
C VAL A 126 0.20 8.24 -2.51
N MET A 127 0.21 8.37 -1.19
CA MET A 127 0.15 9.67 -0.52
C MET A 127 1.42 10.51 -0.77
N ASP A 128 2.60 9.91 -0.63
CA ASP A 128 3.86 10.63 -0.84
C ASP A 128 4.11 10.93 -2.32
N ALA A 129 3.66 10.07 -3.25
CA ALA A 129 3.69 10.40 -4.68
C ALA A 129 2.77 11.60 -5.01
N CYS A 130 1.62 11.71 -4.33
CA CYS A 130 0.72 12.85 -4.48
C CYS A 130 1.36 14.16 -4.00
N THR A 131 1.98 14.18 -2.82
CA THR A 131 2.67 15.37 -2.32
C THR A 131 3.86 15.73 -3.20
N LEU A 132 4.64 14.75 -3.65
CA LEU A 132 5.74 14.95 -4.59
C LEU A 132 5.27 15.60 -5.90
N ALA A 133 4.17 15.09 -6.48
CA ALA A 133 3.61 15.63 -7.73
C ALA A 133 3.11 17.07 -7.60
N LEU A 134 2.75 17.50 -6.39
CA LEU A 134 2.35 18.88 -6.08
C LEU A 134 3.54 19.78 -5.68
N GLY A 135 4.77 19.26 -5.71
CA GLY A 135 5.96 20.00 -5.26
C GLY A 135 6.02 20.22 -3.76
N LEU A 136 5.31 19.39 -2.98
CA LEU A 136 5.24 19.46 -1.53
C LEU A 136 6.23 18.48 -0.88
N PRO A 137 6.74 18.80 0.33
CA PRO A 137 7.51 17.83 1.10
C PRO A 137 6.63 16.67 1.57
N ASP A 138 7.27 15.55 1.91
CA ASP A 138 6.64 14.43 2.60
C ASP A 138 5.93 14.92 3.89
N THR A 139 4.68 14.48 4.12
CA THR A 139 3.96 14.78 5.36
C THR A 139 4.74 14.25 6.57
N PRO A 140 5.04 15.07 7.60
CA PRO A 140 5.72 14.60 8.80
C PRO A 140 4.97 13.44 9.48
N LEU A 141 5.71 12.42 9.92
CA LEU A 141 5.13 11.31 10.67
C LEU A 141 4.63 11.81 12.04
N GLN A 142 3.42 11.40 12.41
CA GLN A 142 2.81 11.76 13.69
C GLN A 142 3.36 10.88 14.82
N ALA A 143 3.10 11.25 16.07
CA ALA A 143 3.38 10.37 17.20
C ALA A 143 2.47 9.12 17.15
N PRO A 144 2.97 7.93 17.55
CA PRO A 144 2.15 6.73 17.61
C PRO A 144 1.02 6.91 18.63
N LYS A 145 -0.19 6.50 18.25
CA LYS A 145 -1.32 6.40 19.17
C LYS A 145 -1.23 5.08 19.95
N PRO A 146 -1.59 5.08 21.24
CA PRO A 146 -1.56 3.87 22.06
C PRO A 146 -2.66 2.88 21.65
N GLY A 147 -2.51 1.63 22.08
CA GLY A 147 -3.49 0.56 21.91
C GLY A 147 -2.89 -0.71 21.29
N GLU A 148 -3.66 -1.78 21.32
CA GLU A 148 -3.24 -3.11 20.87
C GLU A 148 -3.81 -3.44 19.48
N PRO A 149 -3.09 -4.22 18.66
CA PRO A 149 -3.63 -4.72 17.40
C PRO A 149 -4.84 -5.63 17.63
N SER A 150 -5.83 -5.60 16.74
CA SER A 150 -7.08 -6.36 16.92
C SER A 150 -6.95 -7.88 16.73
N ARG A 151 -5.89 -8.34 16.07
CA ARG A 151 -5.57 -9.75 15.76
C ARG A 151 -6.67 -10.51 15.03
N TYR A 152 -7.50 -9.81 14.25
CA TYR A 152 -8.53 -10.43 13.43
C TYR A 152 -7.93 -11.10 12.19
N ARG A 153 -8.26 -12.37 11.98
CA ARG A 153 -8.00 -13.11 10.74
C ARG A 153 -9.32 -13.62 10.17
N PRO A 154 -9.66 -13.33 8.90
CA PRO A 154 -10.83 -13.90 8.25
C PRO A 154 -10.82 -15.44 8.30
N PRO A 155 -11.91 -16.10 8.73
CA PRO A 155 -11.97 -17.56 8.75
C PRO A 155 -11.97 -18.16 7.34
N GLY A 156 -12.44 -17.42 6.33
CA GLY A 156 -12.45 -17.83 4.92
C GLY A 156 -11.13 -17.58 4.18
N ALA A 157 -10.10 -17.02 4.82
CA ALA A 157 -8.83 -16.73 4.16
C ALA A 157 -8.06 -18.01 3.82
N ALA A 158 -7.80 -18.24 2.53
CA ALA A 158 -7.07 -19.40 2.03
C ALA A 158 -6.15 -19.03 0.87
N LYS A 159 -5.05 -19.79 0.71
CA LYS A 159 -4.18 -19.66 -0.46
C LYS A 159 -4.90 -20.23 -1.69
N LYS A 160 -5.36 -19.35 -2.58
CA LYS A 160 -6.02 -19.71 -3.85
C LYS A 160 -5.27 -19.11 -5.04
N ALA A 161 -5.74 -17.97 -5.55
CA ALA A 161 -5.19 -17.33 -6.75
C ALA A 161 -3.96 -16.44 -6.51
N ALA A 162 -3.46 -16.36 -5.27
CA ALA A 162 -2.36 -15.49 -4.87
C ALA A 162 -1.30 -16.27 -4.05
N TRP A 163 -0.11 -15.68 -3.90
CA TRP A 163 0.99 -16.29 -3.14
C TRP A 163 0.69 -16.43 -1.65
N LEU A 164 -0.03 -15.45 -1.10
CA LEU A 164 -0.51 -15.42 0.28
C LEU A 164 -2.03 -15.67 0.32
N PRO A 165 -2.58 -16.08 1.49
CA PRO A 165 -4.02 -16.28 1.63
C PRO A 165 -4.83 -15.03 1.29
N ILE A 166 -5.98 -15.23 0.65
CA ILE A 166 -7.00 -14.21 0.36
C ILE A 166 -8.37 -14.76 0.77
N THR A 167 -9.32 -13.88 1.08
CA THR A 167 -10.71 -14.25 1.36
C THR A 167 -11.52 -14.07 0.09
N GLU A 168 -11.94 -15.14 -0.59
CA GLU A 168 -12.77 -14.96 -1.79
C GLU A 168 -14.16 -14.40 -1.44
N PRO A 169 -14.86 -13.73 -2.39
CA PRO A 169 -16.19 -13.19 -2.12
C PRO A 169 -17.19 -14.22 -1.57
N GLU A 170 -17.11 -15.48 -2.01
CA GLU A 170 -17.94 -16.59 -1.53
C GLU A 170 -17.56 -17.11 -0.13
N ASP A 171 -16.35 -16.81 0.36
CA ASP A 171 -15.86 -17.25 1.66
C ASP A 171 -15.92 -16.13 2.73
N ALA A 172 -16.34 -14.93 2.35
CA ALA A 172 -16.46 -13.79 3.25
C ALA A 172 -17.60 -14.00 4.26
N VAL A 173 -17.36 -13.63 5.51
CA VAL A 173 -18.34 -13.70 6.60
C VAL A 173 -18.68 -12.31 7.13
N GLU A 174 -19.80 -12.17 7.84
CA GLU A 174 -20.23 -10.87 8.40
C GLU A 174 -19.14 -10.18 9.25
N ALA A 175 -18.39 -10.98 10.02
CA ALA A 175 -17.31 -10.48 10.88
C ALA A 175 -16.13 -9.85 10.11
N ASP A 176 -15.96 -10.16 8.81
CA ASP A 176 -14.93 -9.53 7.98
C ASP A 176 -15.23 -8.04 7.75
N GLY A 177 -16.51 -7.65 7.87
CA GLY A 177 -17.03 -6.37 7.41
C GLY A 177 -17.02 -6.26 5.88
N TYR A 178 -17.10 -5.04 5.37
CA TYR A 178 -17.10 -4.81 3.93
C TYR A 178 -15.72 -5.14 3.31
N LEU A 179 -15.72 -6.03 2.31
CA LEU A 179 -14.54 -6.40 1.50
C LEU A 179 -14.70 -6.03 0.02
N TYR A 180 -15.88 -6.27 -0.57
CA TYR A 180 -16.07 -6.23 -2.01
C TYR A 180 -17.29 -5.43 -2.45
N PRO A 181 -17.18 -4.61 -3.52
CA PRO A 181 -18.34 -3.92 -4.10
C PRO A 181 -19.29 -4.86 -4.84
N SER A 182 -18.79 -6.00 -5.32
CA SER A 182 -19.59 -7.08 -5.88
C SER A 182 -18.82 -8.40 -5.86
N PRO A 183 -19.49 -9.55 -5.99
CA PRO A 183 -18.82 -10.86 -6.13
C PRO A 183 -17.93 -10.97 -7.38
N LYS A 184 -18.14 -10.07 -8.37
CA LYS A 184 -17.34 -10.01 -9.61
C LYS A 184 -16.17 -9.02 -9.52
N ALA A 185 -15.84 -8.52 -8.32
CA ALA A 185 -14.71 -7.63 -8.13
C ALA A 185 -13.42 -8.31 -8.62
N GLY A 186 -12.63 -7.57 -9.42
CA GLY A 186 -11.36 -8.04 -9.93
C GLY A 186 -10.34 -8.32 -8.81
N TYR A 187 -9.29 -9.07 -9.12
CA TYR A 187 -8.30 -9.50 -8.13
C TYR A 187 -7.59 -8.37 -7.38
N ILE A 188 -7.54 -7.16 -7.96
CA ILE A 188 -7.01 -5.98 -7.28
C ILE A 188 -7.72 -5.67 -5.95
N TYR A 189 -9.03 -5.94 -5.87
CA TYR A 189 -9.78 -5.77 -4.62
C TYR A 189 -9.43 -6.83 -3.57
N ARG A 190 -8.91 -7.99 -3.98
CA ARG A 190 -8.68 -9.15 -3.10
C ARG A 190 -7.30 -9.14 -2.44
N GLY A 191 -6.34 -8.37 -2.97
CA GLY A 191 -4.93 -8.43 -2.56
C GLY A 191 -4.64 -8.16 -1.09
N LEU A 192 -5.50 -7.39 -0.40
CA LEU A 192 -5.37 -7.08 1.03
C LEU A 192 -6.41 -7.80 1.90
N SER A 193 -7.19 -8.72 1.33
CA SER A 193 -8.35 -9.33 2.01
C SER A 193 -8.00 -10.20 3.23
N LEU A 194 -6.75 -10.67 3.37
CA LEU A 194 -6.27 -11.30 4.60
C LEU A 194 -6.31 -10.36 5.81
N VAL A 195 -6.24 -9.06 5.57
CA VAL A 195 -6.33 -8.02 6.61
C VAL A 195 -7.45 -7.05 6.22
N PRO A 196 -8.73 -7.39 6.51
CA PRO A 196 -9.90 -6.61 6.06
C PRO A 196 -9.85 -5.12 6.38
N GLN A 197 -9.29 -4.76 7.54
CA GLN A 197 -9.16 -3.34 7.90
C GLN A 197 -8.16 -2.61 7.00
N SER A 198 -7.02 -3.23 6.67
CA SER A 198 -6.05 -2.66 5.73
C SER A 198 -6.63 -2.50 4.32
N LEU A 199 -7.44 -3.46 3.87
CA LEU A 199 -8.18 -3.35 2.61
C LEU A 199 -9.11 -2.14 2.60
N ARG A 200 -9.93 -1.96 3.64
CA ARG A 200 -10.86 -0.83 3.74
C ARG A 200 -10.12 0.51 3.83
N ASP A 201 -9.06 0.57 4.63
CA ASP A 201 -8.26 1.77 4.79
C ASP A 201 -7.58 2.19 3.47
N TYR A 202 -7.09 1.21 2.70
CA TYR A 202 -6.51 1.44 1.38
C TYR A 202 -7.56 1.98 0.40
N TRP A 203 -8.70 1.31 0.25
CA TRP A 203 -9.72 1.71 -0.74
C TRP A 203 -10.35 3.06 -0.40
N GLU A 204 -10.62 3.33 0.88
CA GLU A 204 -11.14 4.64 1.29
C GLU A 204 -10.17 5.79 0.91
N MET A 205 -8.86 5.56 0.99
CA MET A 205 -7.86 6.55 0.60
C MET A 205 -7.68 6.64 -0.93
N VAL A 206 -7.60 5.50 -1.62
CA VAL A 206 -7.34 5.45 -3.07
C VAL A 206 -8.51 5.93 -3.91
N GLU A 207 -9.76 5.73 -3.47
CA GLU A 207 -10.92 6.23 -4.20
C GLU A 207 -10.95 7.77 -4.28
N ALA A 208 -10.34 8.46 -3.30
CA ALA A 208 -10.12 9.90 -3.39
C ALA A 208 -9.05 10.26 -4.45
N HIS A 209 -8.09 9.39 -4.75
CA HIS A 209 -7.03 9.67 -5.73
C HIS A 209 -7.45 9.37 -7.16
N TYR A 210 -8.17 8.26 -7.38
CA TYR A 210 -8.43 7.72 -8.71
C TYR A 210 -9.92 7.73 -9.06
N LEU A 211 -10.50 6.59 -9.42
CA LEU A 211 -11.92 6.38 -9.68
C LEU A 211 -12.56 5.58 -8.54
N THR A 212 -13.83 5.85 -8.26
CA THR A 212 -14.61 5.02 -7.32
C THR A 212 -15.06 3.74 -8.02
N ALA A 213 -15.39 2.70 -7.23
CA ALA A 213 -15.92 1.44 -7.77
C ALA A 213 -17.13 1.63 -8.71
N GLN A 214 -17.95 2.66 -8.48
CA GLN A 214 -19.13 2.96 -9.32
C GLN A 214 -18.77 3.48 -10.72
N HIS A 215 -17.63 4.16 -10.88
CA HIS A 215 -17.22 4.77 -12.15
C HIS A 215 -16.18 3.95 -12.91
N ILE A 216 -15.64 2.88 -12.33
CA ILE A 216 -14.52 2.13 -12.94
C ILE A 216 -14.89 1.52 -14.30
N TYR A 217 -16.14 1.12 -14.49
CA TYR A 217 -16.68 0.57 -15.75
C TYR A 217 -17.49 1.58 -16.56
N ASP A 218 -17.58 2.83 -16.12
CA ASP A 218 -18.11 3.92 -16.94
C ASP A 218 -16.97 4.47 -17.80
N PHE A 219 -16.91 4.00 -19.05
CA PHE A 219 -15.92 4.44 -20.03
C PHE A 219 -16.36 5.68 -20.82
N GLY A 220 -17.64 6.06 -20.73
CA GLY A 220 -18.21 7.19 -21.47
C GLY A 220 -18.01 8.53 -20.76
N THR A 221 -17.79 8.50 -19.45
CA THR A 221 -17.51 9.69 -18.65
C THR A 221 -16.16 9.59 -17.93
N SER A 222 -15.73 10.69 -17.34
CA SER A 222 -14.53 10.73 -16.50
C SER A 222 -14.88 10.73 -15.00
N GLY A 223 -16.13 10.35 -14.69
CA GLY A 223 -16.73 10.60 -13.39
C GLY A 223 -16.50 12.06 -12.95
N PRO A 224 -16.10 12.28 -11.68
CA PRO A 224 -15.89 13.62 -11.13
C PRO A 224 -14.48 14.21 -11.39
N ARG A 225 -13.74 13.75 -12.40
CA ARG A 225 -12.34 14.13 -12.62
C ARG A 225 -12.16 15.11 -13.79
N ALA A 226 -11.13 15.95 -13.70
CA ALA A 226 -10.88 17.04 -14.65
C ALA A 226 -10.26 16.59 -15.98
N ILE A 227 -9.61 15.42 -16.01
CA ILE A 227 -9.06 14.83 -17.23
C ILE A 227 -9.98 13.74 -17.76
N SER A 228 -9.98 13.55 -19.08
CA SER A 228 -10.82 12.55 -19.74
C SER A 228 -10.41 11.11 -19.35
N ARG A 229 -11.34 10.16 -19.47
CA ARG A 229 -11.04 8.73 -19.26
C ARG A 229 -9.85 8.24 -20.11
N PRO A 230 -9.75 8.53 -21.43
CA PRO A 230 -8.57 8.16 -22.20
C PRO A 230 -7.26 8.77 -21.69
N GLN A 231 -7.28 10.02 -21.18
CA GLN A 231 -6.09 10.63 -20.58
C GLN A 231 -5.68 9.93 -19.28
N MET A 232 -6.64 9.54 -18.44
CA MET A 232 -6.35 8.75 -17.24
C MET A 232 -5.69 7.42 -17.58
N GLU A 233 -6.29 6.68 -18.51
CA GLU A 233 -5.79 5.36 -18.90
C GLU A 233 -4.42 5.44 -19.59
N LEU A 234 -4.14 6.50 -20.35
CA LEU A 234 -2.81 6.73 -20.93
C LEU A 234 -1.74 6.91 -19.84
N MET A 235 -2.03 7.71 -18.81
CA MET A 235 -1.12 7.89 -17.68
C MET A 235 -0.97 6.59 -16.88
N ALA A 236 -2.08 5.91 -16.57
CA ALA A 236 -2.09 4.65 -15.84
C ALA A 236 -1.26 3.58 -16.56
N ALA A 237 -1.47 3.40 -17.87
CA ALA A 237 -0.71 2.46 -18.69
C ALA A 237 0.79 2.77 -18.69
N ARG A 238 1.17 4.06 -18.74
CA ARG A 238 2.59 4.45 -18.66
C ARG A 238 3.20 4.10 -17.30
N VAL A 239 2.49 4.38 -16.21
CA VAL A 239 2.93 4.03 -14.85
C VAL A 239 3.05 2.52 -14.71
N SER A 240 2.04 1.75 -15.12
CA SER A 240 2.06 0.29 -15.09
C SER A 240 3.24 -0.29 -15.87
N ALA A 241 3.55 0.25 -17.06
CA ALA A 241 4.68 -0.19 -17.87
C ALA A 241 6.03 0.10 -17.18
N LEU A 242 6.19 1.28 -16.56
CA LEU A 242 7.42 1.66 -15.86
C LEU A 242 7.65 0.87 -14.57
N HIS A 243 6.57 0.46 -13.89
CA HIS A 243 6.62 -0.31 -12.65
C HIS A 243 6.45 -1.83 -12.85
N GLN A 244 6.34 -2.27 -14.11
CA GLN A 244 6.10 -3.67 -14.48
C GLN A 244 4.90 -4.29 -13.73
N CYS A 245 3.81 -3.52 -13.60
CA CYS A 245 2.55 -4.02 -13.05
C CYS A 245 1.86 -4.89 -14.11
N ALA A 246 2.23 -6.17 -14.16
CA ALA A 246 1.61 -7.18 -15.01
C ALA A 246 0.50 -7.94 -14.25
N TYR A 247 -0.54 -8.34 -14.97
CA TYR A 247 -1.63 -9.19 -14.50
C TYR A 247 -1.46 -10.63 -14.99
#